data_AF-A0A7H8IHG6-F1
#
_entry.id   AF-A0A7H8IHG6-F1
#
_cell.length_a   1.000
_cell.length_b   1.000
_cell.length_c   1.000
_cell.angle_alpha   90.00
_cell.angle_beta   90.00
_cell.angle_gamma   90.00
#
_symmetry.space_group_name_H-M   'P 1'
#
loop_
_entity.id
_entity.type
_entity.pdbx_description
1 polymer ?
#
loop_
_entity_poly.entity_id
_entity_poly.type
_entity_poly.pdbx_seq_one_letter_code
_entity_poly.pdbx_strand_id
1 'polypeptide(L)'
;MNAESHNVNPRLGWNQRFTPVPPSVHHARHAAGTALLAWGVDAGQVADVQLVLSELATNAVRHGRVPGRYFEVCIAYDAENWSG
;
A
#
# COMPACT_ATOMS: atom_id res chain seq x y z
N MET A 1 -12.09 -17.25 -21.34
CA MET A 1 -11.26 -17.52 -20.15
C MET A 1 -11.42 -16.30 -19.28
N ASN A 2 -12.44 -16.33 -18.44
CA ASN A 2 -13.00 -15.11 -17.85
C ASN A 2 -12.21 -14.84 -16.58
N ALA A 3 -11.56 -13.67 -16.52
CA ALA A 3 -11.03 -13.15 -15.29
C ALA A 3 -12.21 -13.07 -14.31
N GLU A 4 -12.24 -13.97 -13.34
CA GLU A 4 -13.08 -13.83 -12.17
C GLU A 4 -12.66 -12.51 -11.54
N SER A 5 -13.46 -11.48 -11.76
CA SER A 5 -13.42 -10.26 -10.96
C SER A 5 -13.76 -10.70 -9.55
N HIS A 6 -12.74 -11.10 -8.78
CA HIS A 6 -12.81 -11.18 -7.33
C HIS A 6 -13.29 -9.80 -6.89
N ASN A 7 -14.58 -9.73 -6.56
CA ASN A 7 -15.24 -8.52 -6.13
C ASN A 7 -14.82 -8.30 -4.68
N VAL A 8 -13.55 -7.92 -4.48
CA VAL A 8 -13.03 -7.50 -3.20
C VAL A 8 -13.76 -6.21 -2.89
N ASN A 9 -14.76 -6.28 -2.02
CA ASN A 9 -15.36 -5.09 -1.43
C ASN A 9 -14.60 -4.84 -0.12
N PRO A 10 -13.52 -4.04 -0.14
CA PRO A 10 -12.64 -3.96 1.01
C PRO A 10 -13.41 -3.40 2.21
N ARG A 11 -13.36 -4.13 3.32
CA ARG A 11 -13.93 -3.66 4.59
C ARG A 11 -13.17 -2.42 5.09
N LEU A 12 -11.88 -2.35 4.80
CA LEU A 12 -11.01 -1.27 5.21
C LEU A 12 -10.20 -0.74 4.02
N GLY A 13 -10.19 0.58 3.88
CA GLY A 13 -9.50 1.28 2.80
C GLY A 13 -8.70 2.46 3.34
N TRP A 14 -7.49 2.63 2.83
CA TRP A 14 -6.62 3.77 3.12
C TRP A 14 -5.94 4.23 1.85
N ASN A 15 -5.88 5.53 1.64
CA ASN A 15 -5.10 6.10 0.55
C ASN A 15 -4.39 7.37 1.02
N GLN A 16 -3.20 7.60 0.47
CA GLN A 16 -2.45 8.83 0.71
C GLN A 16 -1.54 9.15 -0.48
N ARG A 17 -1.39 10.45 -0.77
CA ARG A 17 -0.49 10.97 -1.80
C ARG A 17 0.82 11.45 -1.21
N PHE A 18 1.89 11.24 -1.96
CA PHE A 18 3.25 11.59 -1.57
C PHE A 18 3.98 12.30 -2.71
N THR A 19 4.81 13.28 -2.35
CA THR A 19 5.73 13.93 -3.30
C THR A 19 6.77 12.90 -3.78
N PRO A 20 7.10 12.81 -5.09
CA PRO A 20 8.03 11.82 -5.63
C PRO A 20 9.49 12.20 -5.36
N VAL A 21 9.88 12.13 -4.08
CA VAL A 21 11.23 12.39 -3.58
C VAL A 21 11.69 11.22 -2.70
N PRO A 22 13.00 10.93 -2.61
CA PRO A 22 13.49 9.75 -1.88
C PRO A 22 12.98 9.60 -0.44
N PRO A 23 12.87 10.67 0.39
CA PRO A 23 12.33 10.54 1.75
C PRO A 23 10.88 10.03 1.81
N SER A 24 10.08 10.29 0.76
CA SER A 24 8.70 9.83 0.69
C SER A 24 8.57 8.32 0.62
N VAL A 25 9.60 7.58 0.21
CA VAL A 25 9.59 6.10 0.24
C VAL A 25 9.45 5.62 1.69
N HIS A 26 10.25 6.18 2.59
CA HIS A 26 10.19 5.86 4.01
C HIS A 26 8.86 6.30 4.62
N HIS A 27 8.40 7.52 4.32
CA HIS A 27 7.12 8.00 4.84
C HIS A 27 5.94 7.16 4.37
N ALA A 28 5.91 6.78 3.10
CA ALA A 28 4.85 5.91 2.55
C ALA A 28 4.84 4.55 3.24
N ARG A 29 6.01 3.91 3.40
CA ARG A 29 6.14 2.65 4.13
C ARG A 29 5.64 2.75 5.58
N HIS A 30 6.06 3.79 6.31
CA HIS A 30 5.68 3.94 7.71
C HIS A 30 4.19 4.24 7.88
N ALA A 31 3.65 5.17 7.07
CA ALA A 31 2.22 5.52 7.13
C ALA A 31 1.32 4.32 6.82
N ALA A 32 1.68 3.53 5.80
CA ALA A 32 0.99 2.29 5.47
C ALA A 32 1.04 1.26 6.61
N GLY A 33 2.22 1.07 7.23
CA GLY A 33 2.36 0.17 8.36
C GLY A 33 1.50 0.59 9.56
N THR A 34 1.46 1.88 9.87
CA THR A 34 0.59 2.43 10.92
C THR A 34 -0.89 2.18 10.61
N ALA A 35 -1.32 2.37 9.36
CA ALA A 35 -2.70 2.10 8.96
C ALA A 35 -3.07 0.61 9.11
N LEU A 36 -2.21 -0.29 8.65
CA LEU A 36 -2.43 -1.74 8.74
C LEU A 36 -2.46 -2.24 10.20
N LEU A 37 -1.55 -1.75 11.04
CA LEU A 37 -1.55 -2.08 12.48
C LEU A 37 -2.82 -1.56 13.17
N ALA A 38 -3.30 -0.37 12.79
CA ALA A 38 -4.56 0.17 13.30
C ALA A 38 -5.79 -0.65 12.85
N TRP A 39 -5.67 -1.39 11.74
CA TRP A 39 -6.67 -2.35 11.28
C TRP A 39 -6.54 -3.74 11.91
N GLY A 40 -5.53 -3.97 12.75
CA GLY A 40 -5.31 -5.24 13.44
C GLY A 40 -4.58 -6.30 12.60
N VAL A 41 -3.91 -5.91 11.51
CA VAL A 41 -3.10 -6.82 10.70
C VAL A 41 -1.86 -7.28 11.48
N ASP A 42 -1.51 -8.56 11.37
CA ASP A 42 -0.34 -9.13 12.05
C ASP A 42 0.97 -8.44 11.63
N ALA A 43 1.89 -8.24 12.59
CA ALA A 43 3.13 -7.51 12.36
C ALA A 43 4.02 -8.12 11.25
N GLY A 44 4.02 -9.44 11.07
CA GLY A 44 4.73 -10.11 9.98
C GLY A 44 4.11 -9.77 8.62
N GLN A 45 2.79 -9.83 8.51
CA GLN A 45 2.09 -9.42 7.29
C GLN A 45 2.27 -7.92 7.00
N VAL A 46 2.29 -7.07 8.04
CA VAL A 46 2.62 -5.65 7.89
C VAL A 46 4.03 -5.47 7.33
N ALA A 47 5.02 -6.23 7.83
CA ALA A 47 6.39 -6.16 7.33
C ALA A 47 6.49 -6.54 5.84
N ASP A 48 5.77 -7.58 5.41
CA ASP A 48 5.71 -7.99 4.00
C ASP A 48 5.12 -6.88 3.11
N VAL A 49 4.00 -6.28 3.51
CA VAL A 49 3.40 -5.16 2.77
C VAL A 49 4.33 -3.95 2.74
N GLN A 50 5.03 -3.66 3.84
CA GLN A 50 6.00 -2.57 3.93
C GLN A 50 7.19 -2.76 2.98
N LEU A 51 7.64 -3.99 2.77
CA LEU A 51 8.67 -4.32 1.79
C LEU A 51 8.19 -4.03 0.37
N VAL A 52 7.04 -4.57 -0.02
CA VAL A 52 6.44 -4.36 -1.35
C VAL A 52 6.22 -2.86 -1.61
N LEU A 53 5.67 -2.13 -0.63
CA LEU A 53 5.45 -0.69 -0.76
C LEU A 53 6.76 0.09 -0.91
N SER A 54 7.86 -0.34 -0.28
CA SER A 54 9.16 0.32 -0.45
C SER A 54 9.64 0.22 -1.89
N GLU A 55 9.51 -0.95 -2.51
CA GLU A 55 9.89 -1.17 -3.90
C GLU A 55 9.01 -0.38 -4.87
N LEU A 56 7.68 -0.41 -4.67
CA LEU A 56 6.74 0.33 -5.51
C LEU A 56 6.93 1.84 -5.39
N ALA A 57 7.11 2.36 -4.17
CA ALA A 57 7.40 3.78 -3.96
C ALA A 57 8.76 4.18 -4.55
N THR A 58 9.77 3.31 -4.46
CA THR A 58 11.07 3.53 -5.09
C THR A 58 10.93 3.61 -6.61
N ASN A 59 10.15 2.72 -7.22
CA ASN A 59 9.86 2.76 -8.65
C ASN A 59 9.11 4.05 -9.03
N ALA A 60 8.14 4.49 -8.22
CA ALA A 60 7.43 5.74 -8.45
C ALA A 60 8.36 6.96 -8.38
N VAL A 61 9.27 7.02 -7.40
CA VAL A 61 10.25 8.11 -7.25
C VAL A 61 11.27 8.12 -8.39
N ARG A 62 11.76 6.95 -8.82
CA ARG A 62 12.80 6.83 -9.85
C ARG A 62 12.28 6.98 -11.27
N HIS A 63 11.12 6.40 -11.55
CA HIS A 63 10.62 6.23 -12.92
C HIS A 63 9.30 6.98 -13.16
N GLY A 64 8.50 7.22 -12.12
CA GLY A 64 7.20 7.89 -12.21
C GLY A 64 7.22 9.41 -12.01
N ARG A 65 8.41 10.03 -11.88
CA ARG A 65 8.55 11.44 -11.55
C ARG A 65 8.13 12.34 -12.72
N VAL A 66 6.87 12.78 -12.68
CA VAL A 66 6.34 13.86 -13.51
C VAL A 66 6.34 15.16 -12.69
N PRO A 67 6.93 16.27 -13.18
CA PRO A 67 6.91 17.54 -12.47
C PRO A 67 5.48 17.94 -12.05
N GLY A 68 5.31 18.34 -10.79
CA GLY A 68 4.01 18.76 -10.25
C GLY A 68 3.02 17.64 -9.93
N ARG A 69 3.42 16.36 -10.04
CA ARG A 69 2.56 15.22 -9.66
C ARG A 69 3.03 14.50 -8.41
N TYR A 70 2.07 13.92 -7.70
CA TYR A 70 2.28 12.99 -6.60
C TYR A 70 2.25 11.54 -7.11
N PHE A 71 2.76 10.61 -6.31
CA PHE A 71 2.34 9.22 -6.40
C PHE A 71 1.32 8.93 -5.29
N GLU A 72 0.37 8.04 -5.56
CA GLU A 72 -0.69 7.66 -4.63
C GLU A 72 -0.47 6.22 -4.18
N VAL A 73 -0.58 5.98 -2.88
CA VAL A 73 -0.63 4.65 -2.31
C VAL A 73 -2.06 4.39 -1.88
N CYS A 74 -2.63 3.27 -2.35
CA CYS A 74 -3.95 2.80 -1.97
C CYS A 74 -3.82 1.39 -1.40
N ILE A 75 -4.39 1.17 -0.22
CA ILE A 75 -4.46 -0.13 0.44
C ILE A 75 -5.94 -0.44 0.62
N ALA A 76 -6.32 -1.61 0.13
CA ALA A 76 -7.64 -2.20 0.28
C ALA A 76 -7.44 -3.51 1.02
N TYR A 77 -8.03 -3.64 2.20
CA TYR A 77 -7.92 -4.83 3.03
C TYR A 77 -9.29 -5.47 3.21
N ASP A 78 -9.38 -6.73 2.81
CA ASP A 78 -10.56 -7.55 2.99
C ASP A 78 -10.22 -8.71 3.93
N ALA A 79 -10.71 -8.59 5.16
CA ALA A 79 -10.59 -9.63 6.18
C ALA A 79 -11.76 -10.61 6.05
N GLU A 80 -11.86 -11.32 4.92
CA GLU A 80 -12.71 -12.51 4.83
C GLU A 80 -11.87 -13.76 5.07
N ASN A 81 -11.95 -14.24 6.32
CA ASN A 81 -11.75 -15.61 6.76
C ASN A 81 -10.60 -16.38 6.09
N TRP A 82 -9.35 -16.09 6.50
CA TRP A 82 -8.35 -17.16 6.51
C TRP A 82 -8.76 -18.18 7.57
N SER A 83 -9.58 -19.15 7.17
CA SER A 83 -9.89 -20.34 7.97
C SER A 83 -8.72 -21.30 7.80
N GLY A 84 -7.71 -21.13 8.65
CA GLY A 84 -6.72 -22.18 8.91
C GLY A 84 -7.23 -23.14 9.96
#